data_AF-A0A453IAV8-F1
#
_entry.id   AF-A0A453IAV8-F1
#
_cell.length_a   1.000
_cell.length_b   1.000
_cell.length_c   1.000
_cell.angle_alpha   90.00
_cell.angle_beta   90.00
_cell.angle_gamma   90.00
#
_symmetry.space_group_name_H-M   'P 1'
#
loop_
_entity.id
_entity.type
_entity.pdbx_description
1 polymer ?
#
loop_
_entity_poly.entity_id
_entity_poly.type
_entity_poly.pdbx_seq_one_letter_code
_entity_poly.pdbx_strand_id
1 'polypeptide(L)'
;GVGPSLTILRFQTEQFTLKDRLVRITLFSRRCNRRLGTRMWRRGANLEGATANFVETEQLVEYEGLTSSFIQVRGSIPLLWEQIVDLSYKPRPSIIEHEEMTKVVERHFHDLSQRYGDTMVIDLTDKQGDEGNLSNAFAAEMQNFPDIRYVHFDFHHICGGGNFDNLQVLYDEIEEAIQKQGYFLMNSKGEILLDQSGVVRSNCIDCLDRTNVTQSFLARKSLDSQLQRMGALSSAESISQSDIINDKFKKLWVEHGDELSLEYAGSYALKGDLVRYGRQTLPGLIKDGMSALSRYYLNNFHDGVRQDALDLISGYYTVSKSSSSPFQIIGFESAPYLPVASAIIVGGITVTTFTLSQVGRSAQHLISSIIFAGLTAGVVALVKANGKQLCSRPRLCGLI
;
A
#
# COMPACT_ATOMS: atom_id res chain seq x y z
N GLY A 1 15.13 -25.55 4.95
CA GLY A 1 14.40 -24.36 5.41
C GLY A 1 15.15 -23.14 4.94
N VAL A 2 14.65 -22.48 3.90
CA VAL A 2 15.11 -21.14 3.51
C VAL A 2 13.99 -20.23 4.00
N GLY A 3 14.23 -19.44 5.04
CA GLY A 3 13.29 -18.41 5.46
C GLY A 3 13.00 -17.46 4.29
N PRO A 4 11.87 -16.71 4.30
CA PRO A 4 11.60 -15.71 3.27
C PRO A 4 12.82 -14.80 3.11
N SER A 5 13.36 -14.71 1.89
CA SER A 5 14.45 -13.77 1.62
C SER A 5 13.86 -12.38 1.64
N LEU A 6 14.00 -11.72 2.77
CA LEU A 6 13.63 -10.34 2.98
C LEU A 6 14.68 -9.44 2.32
N THR A 7 14.28 -8.75 1.24
CA THR A 7 15.16 -7.78 0.58
C THR A 7 15.07 -6.46 1.32
N ILE A 8 16.21 -5.95 1.81
CA ILE A 8 16.31 -4.60 2.38
C ILE A 8 16.09 -3.61 1.23
N LEU A 9 15.06 -2.79 1.36
CA LEU A 9 14.70 -1.82 0.33
C LEU A 9 15.57 -0.57 0.43
N ARG A 10 15.64 0.01 1.62
CA ARG A 10 16.45 1.18 1.95
C ARG A 10 16.48 1.35 3.46
N PHE A 11 17.55 1.93 3.99
CA PHE A 11 17.61 2.43 5.35
C PHE A 11 17.80 3.94 5.33
N GLN A 12 17.13 4.63 6.23
CA GLN A 12 17.26 6.06 6.43
C GLN A 12 17.55 6.34 7.88
N THR A 13 18.46 7.27 8.13
CA THR A 13 18.89 7.62 9.48
C THR A 13 18.77 9.12 9.67
N GLU A 14 18.11 9.54 10.74
CA GLU A 14 18.11 10.92 11.21
C GLU A 14 18.72 10.98 12.61
N GLN A 15 19.34 12.11 12.92
CA GLN A 15 19.97 12.36 14.21
C GLN A 15 19.49 13.68 14.77
N PHE A 16 19.26 13.73 16.08
CA PHE A 16 18.93 14.95 16.79
C PHE A 16 19.42 14.87 18.23
N THR A 17 19.40 16.01 18.91
CA THR A 17 19.92 16.13 20.27
C THR A 17 18.76 16.28 21.24
N LEU A 18 18.75 15.47 22.31
CA LEU A 18 17.87 15.62 23.47
C LEU A 18 18.75 15.80 24.71
N LYS A 19 18.55 16.89 25.48
CA LYS A 19 19.31 17.19 26.71
C LYS A 19 20.83 17.08 26.50
N ASP A 20 21.33 17.68 25.41
CA ASP A 20 22.74 17.66 24.97
C ASP A 20 23.32 16.27 24.64
N ARG A 21 22.47 15.26 24.50
CA ARG A 21 22.85 13.90 24.10
C ARG A 21 22.28 13.56 22.73
N LEU A 22 23.09 12.87 21.91
CA LEU A 22 22.72 12.46 20.57
C LEU A 22 21.75 11.28 20.62
N VAL A 23 20.62 11.42 19.92
CA VAL A 23 19.70 10.35 19.58
C VAL A 23 19.84 10.08 18.09
N ARG A 24 19.96 8.80 17.74
CA ARG A 24 19.92 8.35 16.35
C ARG A 24 18.70 7.48 16.13
N ILE A 25 17.92 7.82 15.11
CA ILE A 25 16.78 7.02 14.65
C ILE A 25 17.12 6.47 13.27
N THR A 26 16.98 5.17 13.10
CA THR A 26 17.10 4.51 11.80
C THR A 26 15.81 3.78 11.47
N LEU A 27 15.24 4.08 10.31
CA LEU A 27 14.05 3.41 9.78
C LEU A 27 14.46 2.61 8.56
N PHE A 28 14.06 1.34 8.52
CA PHE A 28 14.31 0.50 7.35
C PHE A 28 13.19 -0.51 7.17
N SER A 29 12.99 -0.90 5.91
CA SER A 29 11.93 -1.81 5.52
C SER A 29 12.45 -2.95 4.67
N ARG A 30 11.83 -4.10 4.87
CA ARG A 30 12.14 -5.37 4.24
C ARG A 30 10.89 -5.88 3.54
N ARG A 31 10.96 -6.12 2.23
CA ARG A 31 9.84 -6.68 1.47
C ARG A 31 10.00 -8.17 1.29
N CYS A 32 8.93 -8.91 1.54
CA CYS A 32 8.88 -10.35 1.34
C CYS A 32 8.81 -10.67 -0.15
N ASN A 33 9.61 -11.66 -0.57
CA ASN A 33 9.64 -12.12 -1.95
C ASN A 33 8.68 -13.28 -2.26
N ARG A 34 7.93 -13.80 -1.27
CA ARG A 34 7.04 -14.98 -1.40
C ARG A 34 5.76 -14.78 -2.24
N ARG A 35 5.34 -13.53 -2.44
CA ARG A 35 4.24 -13.16 -3.36
C ARG A 35 4.49 -11.78 -3.94
N LEU A 36 5.54 -11.67 -4.74
CA LEU A 36 5.90 -10.41 -5.40
C LEU A 36 4.90 -10.06 -6.50
N GLY A 37 4.62 -8.76 -6.59
CA GLY A 37 3.94 -8.24 -7.75
C GLY A 37 3.50 -6.80 -7.66
N THR A 38 2.84 -6.38 -8.74
CA THR A 38 2.35 -5.02 -8.95
C THR A 38 0.93 -4.83 -8.40
N ARG A 39 0.58 -3.56 -8.15
CA ARG A 39 -0.59 -3.15 -7.35
C ARG A 39 -1.92 -3.77 -7.75
N MET A 40 -2.14 -4.09 -9.01
CA MET A 40 -3.43 -4.63 -9.48
C MET A 40 -3.35 -6.06 -10.01
N TRP A 41 -2.15 -6.56 -10.35
CA TRP A 41 -1.97 -7.91 -10.87
C TRP A 41 -1.72 -8.95 -9.78
N ARG A 42 -1.25 -8.53 -8.59
CA ARG A 42 -1.01 -9.42 -7.45
C ARG A 42 -1.58 -8.79 -6.19
N ARG A 43 -2.67 -9.39 -5.69
CA ARG A 43 -3.31 -9.05 -4.42
C ARG A 43 -3.65 -10.32 -3.65
N GLY A 44 -4.04 -10.14 -2.40
CA GLY A 44 -4.38 -11.25 -1.52
C GLY A 44 -3.20 -12.13 -1.14
N ALA A 45 -3.53 -13.28 -0.55
CA ALA A 45 -2.62 -14.36 -0.28
C ALA A 45 -2.52 -15.34 -1.46
N ASN A 46 -1.44 -16.13 -1.50
CA ASN A 46 -1.38 -17.36 -2.29
C ASN A 46 -1.84 -18.55 -1.44
N LEU A 47 -1.88 -19.75 -2.03
CA LEU A 47 -2.26 -20.97 -1.31
C LEU A 47 -1.31 -21.30 -0.14
N GLU A 48 -0.07 -20.83 -0.13
CA GLU A 48 0.85 -21.02 1.01
C GLU A 48 0.66 -19.99 2.14
N GLY A 49 -0.30 -19.08 2.05
CA GLY A 49 -0.53 -18.03 3.06
C GLY A 49 0.41 -16.82 2.95
N ALA A 50 1.21 -16.72 1.89
CA ALA A 50 2.04 -15.54 1.64
C ALA A 50 1.23 -14.43 0.99
N THR A 51 1.19 -13.26 1.63
CA THR A 51 0.43 -12.10 1.13
C THR A 51 1.25 -11.24 0.19
N ALA A 52 0.57 -10.69 -0.82
CA ALA A 52 1.15 -9.70 -1.70
C ALA A 52 1.53 -8.43 -0.92
N ASN A 53 2.61 -7.78 -1.36
CA ASN A 53 3.12 -6.54 -0.76
C ASN A 53 3.35 -6.64 0.76
N PHE A 54 3.79 -7.81 1.26
CA PHE A 54 4.16 -7.96 2.66
C PHE A 54 5.49 -7.23 2.94
N VAL A 55 5.45 -6.29 3.89
CA VAL A 55 6.58 -5.46 4.29
C VAL A 55 6.70 -5.48 5.81
N GLU A 56 7.91 -5.72 6.28
CA GLU A 56 8.33 -5.55 7.66
C GLU A 56 9.07 -4.22 7.78
N THR A 57 8.61 -3.36 8.69
CA THR A 57 9.20 -2.04 8.95
C THR A 57 9.77 -2.04 10.36
N GLU A 58 11.04 -1.70 10.48
CA GLU A 58 11.76 -1.68 11.74
C GLU A 58 12.30 -0.29 12.03
N GLN A 59 11.99 0.20 13.23
CA GLN A 59 12.47 1.45 13.77
C GLN A 59 13.51 1.17 14.85
N LEU A 60 14.76 1.53 14.57
CA LEU A 60 15.86 1.48 15.52
C LEU A 60 16.08 2.84 16.17
N VAL A 61 16.34 2.83 17.47
CA VAL A 61 16.67 4.01 18.27
C VAL A 61 17.94 3.73 19.07
N GLU A 62 18.91 4.62 18.99
CA GLU A 62 20.14 4.55 19.76
C GLU A 62 20.30 5.81 20.62
N TYR A 63 20.57 5.60 21.92
CA TYR A 63 20.78 6.67 22.89
C TYR A 63 21.71 6.19 24.00
N GLU A 64 22.81 6.91 24.25
CA GLU A 64 23.79 6.63 25.33
C GLU A 64 24.25 5.15 25.43
N GLY A 65 24.43 4.49 24.28
CA GLY A 65 24.86 3.09 24.21
C GLY A 65 23.74 2.07 24.44
N LEU A 66 22.51 2.51 24.67
CA LEU A 66 21.32 1.68 24.59
C LEU A 66 20.83 1.63 23.13
N THR A 67 20.34 0.47 22.71
CA THR A 67 19.76 0.24 21.38
C THR A 67 18.38 -0.36 21.55
N SER A 68 17.38 0.23 20.90
CA SER A 68 16.01 -0.28 20.87
C SER A 68 15.55 -0.54 19.44
N SER A 69 14.69 -1.55 19.28
CA SER A 69 14.04 -1.87 18.00
C SER A 69 12.53 -2.04 18.18
N PHE A 70 11.75 -1.44 17.28
CA PHE A 70 10.31 -1.63 17.20
C PHE A 70 9.92 -2.07 15.79
N ILE A 71 9.30 -3.24 15.70
CA ILE A 71 8.91 -3.88 14.43
C ILE A 71 7.39 -3.80 14.25
N GLN A 72 6.97 -3.46 13.04
CA GLN A 72 5.58 -3.56 12.59
C GLN A 72 5.54 -4.20 11.20
N VAL A 73 4.42 -4.86 10.87
CA VAL A 73 4.25 -5.47 9.56
C VAL A 73 3.01 -4.93 8.84
N ARG A 74 3.03 -4.99 7.52
CA ARG A 74 1.87 -4.70 6.68
C ARG A 74 1.85 -5.61 5.47
N GLY A 75 0.68 -5.79 4.88
CA GLY A 75 0.53 -6.56 3.64
C GLY A 75 -0.91 -6.69 3.22
N SER A 76 -1.12 -7.15 1.99
CA SER A 76 -2.47 -7.36 1.44
C SER A 76 -3.33 -8.22 2.37
N ILE A 77 -4.64 -7.98 2.35
CA ILE A 77 -5.62 -8.75 3.13
C ILE A 77 -5.43 -10.24 2.83
N PRO A 78 -5.28 -11.12 3.84
CA PRO A 78 -4.83 -12.50 3.67
C PRO A 78 -5.93 -13.45 3.16
N LEU A 79 -6.77 -12.96 2.24
CA LEU A 79 -7.77 -13.74 1.52
C LEU A 79 -7.27 -14.09 0.12
N LEU A 80 -7.95 -15.02 -0.54
CA LEU A 80 -7.78 -15.26 -1.97
C LEU A 80 -8.66 -14.25 -2.72
N TRP A 81 -8.06 -13.19 -3.25
CA TRP A 81 -8.79 -12.13 -3.97
C TRP A 81 -7.92 -11.40 -4.99
N GLU A 82 -8.57 -10.80 -5.97
CA GLU A 82 -7.95 -10.06 -7.06
C GLU A 82 -8.64 -8.72 -7.33
N GLN A 83 -7.95 -7.82 -8.04
CA GLN A 83 -8.51 -6.54 -8.49
C GLN A 83 -7.90 -6.17 -9.84
N ILE A 84 -8.35 -6.87 -10.88
CA ILE A 84 -7.74 -6.79 -12.21
C ILE A 84 -8.18 -5.53 -12.95
N VAL A 85 -7.21 -4.86 -13.59
CA VAL A 85 -7.45 -3.63 -14.36
C VAL A 85 -8.35 -3.87 -15.58
N ASP A 86 -9.24 -2.91 -15.82
CA ASP A 86 -10.21 -2.90 -16.92
C ASP A 86 -10.42 -1.50 -17.51
N LEU A 87 -9.42 -0.60 -17.40
CA LEU A 87 -9.49 0.84 -17.67
C LEU A 87 -10.40 1.64 -16.72
N SER A 88 -11.06 1.01 -15.75
CA SER A 88 -11.76 1.76 -14.70
C SER A 88 -10.75 2.45 -13.79
N TYR A 89 -11.10 3.65 -13.30
CA TYR A 89 -10.27 4.36 -12.33
C TYR A 89 -10.07 3.56 -11.03
N LYS A 90 -11.12 2.88 -10.55
CA LYS A 90 -11.09 1.93 -9.42
C LYS A 90 -11.75 0.62 -9.88
N PRO A 91 -10.97 -0.38 -10.33
CA PRO A 91 -11.52 -1.70 -10.65
C PRO A 91 -12.13 -2.35 -9.39
N ARG A 92 -13.11 -3.23 -9.54
CA ARG A 92 -13.78 -3.84 -8.39
C ARG A 92 -12.94 -5.01 -7.84
N PRO A 93 -12.69 -5.07 -6.52
CA PRO A 93 -12.16 -6.27 -5.88
C PRO A 93 -13.11 -7.46 -6.08
N SER A 94 -12.54 -8.63 -6.37
CA SER A 94 -13.26 -9.89 -6.48
C SER A 94 -12.61 -10.90 -5.55
N ILE A 95 -13.41 -11.50 -4.67
CA ILE A 95 -12.99 -12.62 -3.84
C ILE A 95 -13.03 -13.88 -4.71
N ILE A 96 -12.01 -14.72 -4.60
CA ILE A 96 -11.90 -16.00 -5.31
C ILE A 96 -12.41 -17.07 -4.35
N GLU A 97 -13.59 -17.61 -4.64
CA GLU A 97 -14.15 -18.72 -3.87
C GLU A 97 -13.26 -19.96 -4.01
N HIS A 98 -12.75 -20.46 -2.89
CA HIS A 98 -11.86 -21.61 -2.86
C HIS A 98 -12.01 -22.35 -1.51
N GLU A 99 -12.02 -23.67 -1.56
CA GLU A 99 -12.21 -24.53 -0.38
C GLU A 99 -11.11 -24.37 0.68
N GLU A 100 -9.89 -23.97 0.26
CA GLU A 100 -8.76 -23.75 1.16
C GLU A 100 -8.68 -22.33 1.75
N MET A 101 -9.65 -21.44 1.52
CA MET A 101 -9.56 -20.03 1.97
C MET A 101 -9.21 -19.91 3.46
N THR A 102 -9.93 -20.60 4.34
CA THR A 102 -9.64 -20.58 5.78
C THR A 102 -8.26 -21.14 6.11
N LYS A 103 -7.81 -22.20 5.42
CA LYS A 103 -6.46 -22.76 5.61
C LYS A 103 -5.37 -21.79 5.16
N VAL A 104 -5.62 -20.99 4.13
CA VAL A 104 -4.70 -19.94 3.67
C VAL A 104 -4.54 -18.86 4.73
N VAL A 105 -5.64 -18.42 5.33
CA VAL A 105 -5.65 -17.44 6.43
C VAL A 105 -4.93 -18.04 7.66
N GLU A 106 -5.21 -19.29 8.01
CA GLU A 106 -4.55 -20.01 9.09
C GLU A 106 -3.03 -20.09 8.87
N ARG A 107 -2.58 -20.53 7.68
CA ARG A 107 -1.16 -20.59 7.32
C ARG A 107 -0.49 -19.22 7.44
N HIS A 108 -1.17 -18.16 6.98
CA HIS A 108 -0.65 -16.79 7.08
C HIS A 108 -0.37 -16.39 8.52
N PHE A 109 -1.36 -16.56 9.40
CA PHE A 109 -1.20 -16.14 10.79
C PHE A 109 -0.33 -17.07 11.60
N HIS A 110 -0.32 -18.37 11.30
CA HIS A 110 0.64 -19.29 11.90
C HIS A 110 2.09 -18.87 11.61
N ASP A 111 2.39 -18.48 10.37
CA ASP A 111 3.70 -17.96 9.97
C ASP A 111 4.06 -16.63 10.67
N LEU A 112 3.08 -15.77 10.97
CA LEU A 112 3.31 -14.56 11.76
C LEU A 112 3.55 -14.87 13.23
N SER A 113 2.73 -15.72 13.84
CA SER A 113 2.86 -16.08 15.25
C SER A 113 4.17 -16.80 15.55
N GLN A 114 4.64 -17.64 14.62
CA GLN A 114 5.96 -18.27 14.74
C GLN A 114 7.12 -17.28 14.68
N ARG A 115 6.99 -16.20 13.89
CA ARG A 115 8.07 -15.23 13.67
C ARG A 115 8.11 -14.10 14.69
N TYR A 116 6.94 -13.62 15.12
CA TYR A 116 6.84 -12.42 15.95
C TYR A 116 6.12 -12.64 17.28
N GLY A 117 5.50 -13.80 17.51
CA GLY A 117 4.71 -14.06 18.71
C GLY A 117 3.28 -13.54 18.61
N ASP A 118 2.82 -12.83 19.64
CA ASP A 118 1.45 -12.30 19.69
C ASP A 118 1.14 -11.43 18.46
N THR A 119 0.04 -11.68 17.77
CA THR A 119 -0.27 -10.97 16.52
C THR A 119 -1.60 -10.23 16.66
N MET A 120 -1.55 -8.92 16.43
CA MET A 120 -2.74 -8.08 16.30
C MET A 120 -2.92 -7.66 14.85
N VAL A 121 -4.17 -7.63 14.38
CA VAL A 121 -4.53 -7.15 13.04
C VAL A 121 -5.30 -5.85 13.15
N ILE A 122 -4.83 -4.83 12.43
CA ILE A 122 -5.56 -3.57 12.23
C ILE A 122 -6.01 -3.51 10.76
N ASP A 123 -7.32 -3.58 10.57
CA ASP A 123 -7.96 -3.49 9.27
C ASP A 123 -8.46 -2.06 9.02
N LEU A 124 -7.79 -1.35 8.10
CA LEU A 124 -8.05 0.06 7.79
C LEU A 124 -9.02 0.26 6.62
N THR A 125 -9.74 -0.79 6.21
CA THR A 125 -10.66 -0.76 5.08
C THR A 125 -11.93 0.04 5.35
N ASP A 126 -12.57 0.46 4.27
CA ASP A 126 -13.88 1.11 4.34
C ASP A 126 -14.97 0.07 4.52
N LYS A 127 -15.98 0.34 5.37
CA LYS A 127 -17.14 -0.57 5.52
C LYS A 127 -18.13 -0.51 4.36
N GLN A 128 -18.00 0.48 3.48
CA GLN A 128 -18.98 0.76 2.42
C GLN A 128 -18.45 0.42 1.03
N GLY A 129 -19.36 0.10 0.11
CA GLY A 129 -19.05 -0.18 -1.28
C GLY A 129 -18.27 -1.48 -1.49
N ASP A 130 -17.55 -1.56 -2.62
CA ASP A 130 -16.84 -2.78 -3.02
C ASP A 130 -15.72 -3.17 -2.03
N GLU A 131 -15.15 -2.20 -1.33
CA GLU A 131 -14.13 -2.43 -0.29
C GLU A 131 -14.74 -3.05 0.97
N GLY A 132 -15.98 -2.68 1.31
CA GLY A 132 -16.73 -3.23 2.44
C GLY A 132 -17.00 -4.73 2.28
N ASN A 133 -17.25 -5.20 1.07
CA ASN A 133 -17.44 -6.65 0.83
C ASN A 133 -16.18 -7.45 1.19
N LEU A 134 -15.00 -6.94 0.82
CA LEU A 134 -13.73 -7.56 1.15
C LEU A 134 -13.42 -7.49 2.64
N SER A 135 -13.71 -6.34 3.27
CA SER A 135 -13.58 -6.16 4.72
C SER A 135 -14.46 -7.15 5.50
N ASN A 136 -15.74 -7.27 5.11
CA ASN A 136 -16.68 -8.18 5.76
C ASN A 136 -16.27 -9.65 5.59
N ALA A 137 -15.78 -10.03 4.41
CA ALA A 137 -15.26 -11.39 4.20
C ALA A 137 -14.05 -11.67 5.09
N PHE A 138 -13.14 -10.70 5.24
CA PHE A 138 -11.98 -10.87 6.10
C PHE A 138 -12.39 -10.94 7.58
N ALA A 139 -13.29 -10.07 8.02
CA ALA A 139 -13.84 -10.10 9.37
C ALA A 139 -14.53 -11.44 9.67
N ALA A 140 -15.22 -12.04 8.69
CA ALA A 140 -15.83 -13.37 8.83
C ALA A 140 -14.77 -14.46 9.02
N GLU A 141 -13.68 -14.46 8.24
CA GLU A 141 -12.58 -15.41 8.43
C GLU A 141 -11.88 -15.23 9.78
N MET A 142 -11.72 -13.99 10.26
CA MET A 142 -11.10 -13.72 11.56
C MET A 142 -11.89 -14.29 12.74
N GLN A 143 -13.19 -14.55 12.61
CA GLN A 143 -13.99 -15.22 13.65
C GLN A 143 -13.53 -16.67 13.90
N ASN A 144 -12.88 -17.30 12.92
CA ASN A 144 -12.31 -18.64 13.06
C ASN A 144 -10.99 -18.64 13.87
N PHE A 145 -10.42 -17.48 14.15
CA PHE A 145 -9.12 -17.31 14.82
C PHE A 145 -9.24 -16.41 16.06
N PRO A 146 -9.97 -16.83 17.12
CA PRO A 146 -10.26 -16.00 18.29
C PRO A 146 -9.01 -15.60 19.09
N ASP A 147 -7.92 -16.33 18.95
CA ASP A 147 -6.63 -16.02 19.59
C ASP A 147 -5.93 -14.80 18.96
N ILE A 148 -6.37 -14.37 17.77
CA ILE A 148 -5.79 -13.24 17.04
C ILE A 148 -6.69 -12.03 17.22
N ARG A 149 -6.16 -10.98 17.86
CA ARG A 149 -6.93 -9.75 18.06
C ARG A 149 -7.11 -9.02 16.73
N TYR A 150 -8.35 -8.97 16.24
CA TYR A 150 -8.75 -8.24 15.04
C TYR A 150 -9.45 -6.94 15.42
N VAL A 151 -8.97 -5.81 14.88
CA VAL A 151 -9.52 -4.47 15.08
C VAL A 151 -9.82 -3.86 13.72
N HIS A 152 -11.11 -3.62 13.44
CA HIS A 152 -11.53 -2.90 12.26
C HIS A 152 -11.64 -1.40 12.55
N PHE A 153 -10.92 -0.58 11.78
CA PHE A 153 -10.94 0.87 11.90
C PHE A 153 -11.23 1.53 10.54
N ASP A 154 -12.42 2.13 10.39
CA ASP A 154 -12.82 2.80 9.15
C ASP A 154 -12.03 4.11 8.98
N PHE A 155 -10.86 4.00 8.34
CA PHE A 155 -9.90 5.09 8.26
C PHE A 155 -10.43 6.26 7.42
N HIS A 156 -11.17 6.02 6.33
CA HIS A 156 -11.67 7.11 5.50
C HIS A 156 -12.80 7.88 6.19
N HIS A 157 -13.67 7.20 6.93
CA HIS A 157 -14.72 7.86 7.68
C HIS A 157 -14.15 8.63 8.87
N ILE A 158 -13.29 7.98 9.67
CA ILE A 158 -12.80 8.52 10.94
C ILE A 158 -11.70 9.57 10.71
N CYS A 159 -10.72 9.29 9.85
CA CYS A 159 -9.63 10.22 9.55
C CYS A 159 -9.86 11.02 8.25
N GLY A 160 -11.11 11.05 7.77
CA GLY A 160 -11.51 11.85 6.61
C GLY A 160 -11.22 13.33 6.79
N GLY A 161 -10.96 14.02 5.67
CA GLY A 161 -10.82 15.49 5.67
C GLY A 161 -9.55 16.06 6.31
N GLY A 162 -8.55 15.23 6.66
CA GLY A 162 -7.30 15.75 7.23
C GLY A 162 -7.12 15.48 8.73
N ASN A 163 -8.12 14.90 9.42
CA ASN A 163 -8.13 14.84 10.88
C ASN A 163 -7.50 13.55 11.43
N PHE A 164 -6.16 13.51 11.48
CA PHE A 164 -5.40 12.34 11.94
C PHE A 164 -5.22 12.26 13.44
N ASP A 165 -5.67 13.27 14.19
CA ASP A 165 -5.77 13.19 15.65
C ASP A 165 -6.73 12.08 16.07
N ASN A 166 -7.69 11.72 15.19
CA ASN A 166 -8.60 10.61 15.40
C ASN A 166 -7.91 9.22 15.39
N LEU A 167 -6.63 9.13 15.00
CA LEU A 167 -5.85 7.90 15.22
C LEU A 167 -5.59 7.63 16.71
N GLN A 168 -5.75 8.65 17.57
CA GLN A 168 -5.74 8.45 19.01
C GLN A 168 -6.88 7.52 19.44
N VAL A 169 -8.04 7.58 18.79
CA VAL A 169 -9.19 6.66 19.07
C VAL A 169 -8.80 5.21 18.82
N LEU A 170 -8.10 4.95 17.71
CA LEU A 170 -7.57 3.61 17.41
C LEU A 170 -6.55 3.19 18.47
N TYR A 171 -5.63 4.09 18.82
CA TYR A 171 -4.59 3.80 19.79
C TYR A 171 -5.15 3.50 21.17
N ASP A 172 -6.14 4.26 21.65
CA ASP A 172 -6.78 4.04 22.94
C ASP A 172 -7.42 2.65 23.04
N GLU A 173 -7.94 2.11 21.92
CA GLU A 173 -8.49 0.75 21.87
C GLU A 173 -7.40 -0.33 21.97
N ILE A 174 -6.23 -0.10 21.39
CA ILE A 174 -5.17 -1.12 21.23
C ILE A 174 -3.96 -0.93 22.15
N GLU A 175 -3.92 0.16 22.91
CA GLU A 175 -2.76 0.57 23.71
C GLU A 175 -2.27 -0.54 24.64
N GLU A 176 -3.20 -1.18 25.38
CA GLU A 176 -2.86 -2.26 26.32
C GLU A 176 -2.11 -3.40 25.62
N ALA A 177 -2.57 -3.77 24.42
CA ALA A 177 -1.95 -4.84 23.66
C ALA A 177 -0.61 -4.43 23.07
N ILE A 178 -0.47 -3.20 22.56
CA ILE A 178 0.83 -2.68 22.07
C ILE A 178 1.85 -2.62 23.22
N GLN A 179 1.44 -2.15 24.40
CA GLN A 179 2.31 -2.11 25.57
C GLN A 179 2.74 -3.51 26.01
N LYS A 180 1.84 -4.50 25.95
CA LYS A 180 2.14 -5.91 26.22
C LYS A 180 3.13 -6.50 25.20
N GLN A 181 2.95 -6.20 23.91
CA GLN A 181 3.85 -6.64 22.85
C GLN A 181 5.25 -6.02 23.01
N GLY A 182 5.31 -4.77 23.47
CA GLY A 182 6.54 -4.08 23.81
C GLY A 182 7.44 -3.81 22.62
N TYR A 183 8.72 -3.60 22.90
CA TYR A 183 9.78 -3.37 21.93
C TYR A 183 11.07 -4.02 22.44
N PHE A 184 12.01 -4.26 21.53
CA PHE A 184 13.32 -4.77 21.89
C PHE A 184 14.16 -3.66 22.52
N LEU A 185 14.91 -3.96 23.57
CA LEU A 185 15.86 -3.04 24.20
C LEU A 185 17.10 -3.80 24.65
N MET A 186 18.27 -3.31 24.26
CA MET A 186 19.57 -3.86 24.59
C MET A 186 20.48 -2.78 25.16
N ASN A 187 21.31 -3.15 26.13
CA ASN A 187 22.29 -2.25 26.71
C ASN A 187 23.64 -2.28 25.98
N SER A 188 24.56 -1.41 26.41
CA SER A 188 25.90 -1.29 25.81
C SER A 188 26.79 -2.51 26.00
N LYS A 189 26.42 -3.44 26.90
CA LYS A 189 27.12 -4.71 27.12
C LYS A 189 26.58 -5.85 26.25
N GLY A 190 25.53 -5.60 25.47
CA GLY A 190 24.84 -6.61 24.67
C GLY A 190 23.83 -7.44 25.47
N GLU A 191 23.48 -7.02 26.69
CA GLU A 191 22.44 -7.70 27.49
C GLU A 191 21.07 -7.22 27.00
N ILE A 192 20.20 -8.17 26.67
CA ILE A 192 18.82 -7.92 26.28
C ILE A 192 18.02 -7.59 27.55
N LEU A 193 17.47 -6.38 27.60
CA LEU A 193 16.65 -5.88 28.69
C LEU A 193 15.15 -6.13 28.46
N LEU A 194 14.72 -6.05 27.20
CA LEU A 194 13.34 -6.29 26.77
C LEU A 194 13.35 -6.96 25.40
N ASP A 195 12.44 -7.90 25.20
CA ASP A 195 12.14 -8.51 23.90
C ASP A 195 10.75 -8.05 23.43
N GLN A 196 10.62 -7.79 22.13
CA GLN A 196 9.32 -7.60 21.51
C GLN A 196 8.63 -8.96 21.36
N SER A 197 7.50 -9.14 22.04
CA SER A 197 6.78 -10.42 22.14
C SER A 197 5.57 -10.55 21.20
N GLY A 198 5.36 -9.53 20.36
CA GLY A 198 4.30 -9.52 19.36
C GLY A 198 4.45 -8.46 18.29
N VAL A 199 3.53 -8.43 17.33
CA VAL A 199 3.54 -7.50 16.22
C VAL A 199 2.14 -6.99 15.87
N VAL A 200 2.09 -5.73 15.46
CA VAL A 200 0.92 -5.13 14.82
C VAL A 200 1.02 -5.31 13.31
N ARG A 201 0.05 -6.02 12.74
CA ARG A 201 -0.15 -6.19 11.30
C ARG A 201 -1.23 -5.24 10.81
N SER A 202 -0.83 -4.24 10.03
CA SER A 202 -1.79 -3.32 9.39
C SER A 202 -2.12 -3.76 7.96
N ASN A 203 -3.39 -3.71 7.59
CA ASN A 203 -3.79 -3.85 6.19
C ASN A 203 -4.79 -2.79 5.77
N CYS A 204 -4.90 -2.68 4.47
CA CYS A 204 -5.74 -1.78 3.71
C CYS A 204 -5.88 -2.42 2.32
N ILE A 205 -6.76 -1.91 1.46
CA ILE A 205 -6.81 -2.38 0.07
C ILE A 205 -5.42 -2.32 -0.58
N ASP A 206 -4.71 -1.19 -0.51
CA ASP A 206 -3.41 -1.00 -1.19
C ASP A 206 -2.18 -1.22 -0.30
N CYS A 207 -2.33 -1.15 1.02
CA CYS A 207 -1.21 -1.21 1.97
C CYS A 207 -0.06 -0.23 1.66
N LEU A 208 -0.43 0.96 1.19
CA LEU A 208 0.48 2.09 0.95
C LEU A 208 0.14 3.25 1.88
N ASP A 209 -0.86 4.05 1.50
CA ASP A 209 -1.05 5.39 2.07
C ASP A 209 -1.63 5.32 3.51
N ARG A 210 -2.78 4.66 3.72
CA ARG A 210 -3.43 4.53 5.06
C ARG A 210 -2.54 3.80 6.06
N THR A 211 -1.91 2.70 5.64
CA THR A 211 -1.02 1.90 6.48
C THR A 211 0.24 2.66 6.85
N ASN A 212 0.84 3.46 5.96
CA ASN A 212 2.02 4.25 6.29
C ASN A 212 1.71 5.31 7.36
N VAL A 213 0.55 5.96 7.26
CA VAL A 213 0.10 6.94 8.26
C VAL A 213 -0.12 6.25 9.62
N THR A 214 -0.83 5.13 9.67
CA THR A 214 -1.06 4.38 10.92
C THR A 214 0.24 3.85 11.51
N GLN A 215 1.13 3.23 10.73
CA GLN A 215 2.42 2.72 11.21
C GLN A 215 3.32 3.84 11.73
N SER A 216 3.34 5.01 11.06
CA SER A 216 4.07 6.20 11.53
C SER A 216 3.54 6.69 12.87
N PHE A 217 2.22 6.69 13.06
CA PHE A 217 1.60 7.06 14.32
C PHE A 217 2.00 6.09 15.45
N LEU A 218 1.93 4.78 15.22
CA LEU A 218 2.31 3.77 16.21
C LEU A 218 3.81 3.80 16.53
N ALA A 219 4.65 3.99 15.51
CA ALA A 219 6.09 4.16 15.69
C ALA A 219 6.42 5.42 16.50
N ARG A 220 5.66 6.51 16.37
CA ARG A 220 5.82 7.70 17.20
C ARG A 220 5.52 7.41 18.68
N LYS A 221 4.42 6.70 18.95
CA LYS A 221 4.06 6.29 20.33
C LYS A 221 5.11 5.36 20.93
N SER A 222 5.61 4.41 20.14
CA SER A 222 6.71 3.53 20.57
C SER A 222 7.99 4.32 20.84
N LEU A 223 8.36 5.25 19.95
CA LEU A 223 9.54 6.11 20.11
C LEU A 223 9.50 6.96 21.38
N ASP A 224 8.34 7.53 21.72
CA ASP A 224 8.16 8.23 22.99
C ASP A 224 8.45 7.28 24.16
N SER A 225 7.86 6.07 24.17
CA SER A 225 8.09 5.08 25.21
C SER A 225 9.55 4.60 25.31
N GLN A 226 10.20 4.36 24.16
CA GLN A 226 11.60 3.96 24.07
C GLN A 226 12.52 5.03 24.67
N LEU A 227 12.34 6.30 24.27
CA LEU A 227 13.14 7.42 24.77
C LEU A 227 12.88 7.72 26.24
N GLN A 228 11.66 7.54 26.73
CA GLN A 228 11.33 7.62 28.15
C GLN A 228 12.04 6.52 28.95
N ARG A 229 12.03 5.29 28.45
CA ARG A 229 12.71 4.15 29.09
C ARG A 229 14.22 4.28 29.09
N MET A 230 14.80 4.87 28.04
CA MET A 230 16.22 5.18 27.91
C MET A 230 16.66 6.40 28.74
N GLY A 231 15.71 7.13 29.36
CA GLY A 231 15.99 8.32 30.18
C GLY A 231 16.19 9.62 29.38
N ALA A 232 16.02 9.58 28.06
CA ALA A 232 16.12 10.78 27.20
C ALA A 232 14.95 11.74 27.43
N LEU A 233 13.74 11.20 27.64
CA LEU A 233 12.51 11.96 27.92
C LEU A 233 11.99 11.61 29.33
N SER A 234 11.31 12.56 29.97
CA SER A 234 10.49 12.29 31.15
C SER A 234 9.13 11.69 30.74
N SER A 235 8.42 11.08 31.68
CA SER A 235 7.15 10.38 31.39
C SER A 235 6.03 11.27 30.82
N ALA A 236 6.14 12.60 30.96
CA ALA A 236 5.19 13.57 30.40
C ALA A 236 5.70 14.24 29.11
N GLU A 237 6.97 14.01 28.74
CA GLU A 237 7.56 14.55 27.52
C GLU A 237 7.27 13.63 26.32
N SER A 238 7.06 14.24 25.15
CA SER A 238 6.89 13.55 23.86
C SER A 238 7.75 14.26 22.82
N ILE A 239 8.26 13.52 21.84
CA ILE A 239 8.99 14.10 20.71
C ILE A 239 8.14 15.11 19.93
N SER A 240 6.81 15.00 20.01
CA SER A 240 5.87 15.89 19.33
C SER A 240 5.90 17.31 19.88
N GLN A 241 6.45 17.52 21.09
CA GLN A 241 6.60 18.84 21.71
C GLN A 241 7.72 19.67 21.06
N SER A 242 8.66 19.02 20.35
CA SER A 242 9.71 19.70 19.60
C SER A 242 9.42 19.63 18.11
N ASP A 243 9.09 20.77 17.51
CA ASP A 243 8.80 20.86 16.07
C ASP A 243 9.96 20.34 15.22
N ILE A 244 11.21 20.60 15.63
CA ILE A 244 12.41 20.17 14.89
C ILE A 244 12.53 18.64 14.88
N ILE A 245 12.32 17.99 16.02
CA ILE A 245 12.43 16.53 16.14
C ILE A 245 11.26 15.87 15.42
N ASN A 246 10.06 16.41 15.61
CA ASN A 246 8.85 15.95 14.95
C ASN A 246 8.96 16.05 13.43
N ASP A 247 9.51 17.14 12.89
CA ASP A 247 9.70 17.31 11.45
C ASP A 247 10.73 16.34 10.87
N LYS A 248 11.82 16.05 11.60
CA LYS A 248 12.77 14.99 11.21
C LYS A 248 12.12 13.61 11.20
N PHE A 249 11.34 13.28 12.22
CA PHE A 249 10.61 12.02 12.29
C PHE A 249 9.59 11.89 11.15
N LYS A 250 8.81 12.93 10.90
CA LYS A 250 7.84 12.96 9.81
C LYS A 250 8.52 12.81 8.45
N LYS A 251 9.64 13.50 8.23
CA LYS A 251 10.43 13.38 7.00
C LYS A 251 10.85 11.92 6.74
N LEU A 252 11.37 11.22 7.74
CA LEU A 252 11.70 9.78 7.63
C LEU A 252 10.49 8.96 7.14
N TRP A 253 9.31 9.17 7.73
CA TRP A 253 8.12 8.40 7.38
C TRP A 253 7.49 8.80 6.03
N VAL A 254 7.65 10.04 5.60
CA VAL A 254 7.25 10.50 4.25
C VAL A 254 8.10 9.80 3.20
N GLU A 255 9.42 9.88 3.34
CA GLU A 255 10.35 9.29 2.38
C GLU A 255 10.22 7.76 2.36
N HIS A 256 10.07 7.13 3.53
CA HIS A 256 9.74 5.71 3.64
C HIS A 256 8.46 5.32 2.88
N GLY A 257 7.39 6.12 3.02
CA GLY A 257 6.14 5.89 2.29
C GLY A 257 6.32 6.02 0.78
N ASP A 258 7.04 7.05 0.34
CA ASP A 258 7.35 7.31 -1.07
C ASP A 258 8.12 6.14 -1.71
N GLU A 259 9.13 5.59 -1.03
CA GLU A 259 9.92 4.45 -1.51
C GLU A 259 9.07 3.19 -1.69
N LEU A 260 8.27 2.84 -0.68
CA LEU A 260 7.40 1.66 -0.75
C LEU A 260 6.32 1.82 -1.84
N SER A 261 5.87 3.04 -2.09
CA SER A 261 4.94 3.33 -3.18
C SER A 261 5.59 3.21 -4.55
N LEU A 262 6.81 3.71 -4.73
CA LEU A 262 7.54 3.61 -6.00
C LEU A 262 7.77 2.14 -6.39
N GLU A 263 8.12 1.32 -5.41
CA GLU A 263 8.39 -0.09 -5.65
C GLU A 263 7.12 -0.92 -5.93
N TYR A 264 5.99 -0.58 -5.32
CA TYR A 264 4.75 -1.34 -5.50
C TYR A 264 3.88 -0.82 -6.65
N ALA A 265 3.73 0.50 -6.74
CA ALA A 265 2.83 1.19 -7.68
C ALA A 265 3.56 1.98 -8.78
N GLY A 266 4.89 2.05 -8.73
CA GLY A 266 5.68 2.79 -9.73
C GLY A 266 5.60 4.31 -9.63
N SER A 267 4.98 4.85 -8.58
CA SER A 267 4.87 6.28 -8.33
C SER A 267 5.01 6.62 -6.85
N TYR A 268 5.19 7.89 -6.53
CA TYR A 268 5.26 8.40 -5.15
C TYR A 268 3.97 8.12 -4.35
N ALA A 269 4.09 8.14 -3.01
CA ALA A 269 2.95 7.96 -2.12
C ALA A 269 1.93 9.08 -2.31
N LEU A 270 0.65 8.78 -2.12
CA LEU A 270 -0.36 9.83 -2.01
C LEU A 270 -0.43 10.25 -0.56
N LYS A 271 -0.89 11.48 -0.31
CA LYS A 271 -1.02 12.02 1.04
C LYS A 271 0.33 12.12 1.76
N GLY A 272 1.43 12.32 1.04
CA GLY A 272 2.75 12.54 1.67
C GLY A 272 2.75 13.76 2.61
N ASP A 273 2.06 14.83 2.20
CA ASP A 273 1.86 16.04 3.01
C ASP A 273 1.14 15.79 4.33
N LEU A 274 0.38 14.71 4.39
CA LEU A 274 -0.33 14.33 5.60
C LEU A 274 0.61 13.82 6.68
N VAL A 275 1.55 12.97 6.29
CA VAL A 275 2.61 12.52 7.19
C VAL A 275 3.51 13.71 7.53
N ARG A 276 3.77 14.62 6.57
CA ARG A 276 4.68 15.77 6.74
C ARG A 276 4.13 16.92 7.58
N TYR A 277 2.85 17.25 7.43
CA TYR A 277 2.25 18.45 8.01
C TYR A 277 1.00 18.17 8.84
N GLY A 278 0.54 16.92 8.92
CA GLY A 278 -0.72 16.56 9.56
C GLY A 278 -1.96 17.02 8.79
N ARG A 279 -1.80 17.72 7.66
CA ARG A 279 -2.88 18.27 6.82
C ARG A 279 -2.47 18.24 5.35
N GLN A 280 -3.44 18.15 4.45
CA GLN A 280 -3.19 18.27 3.00
C GLN A 280 -2.96 19.75 2.62
N THR A 281 -1.88 20.03 1.88
CA THR A 281 -1.60 21.36 1.33
C THR A 281 -2.00 21.45 -0.14
N LEU A 282 -2.21 22.67 -0.66
CA LEU A 282 -2.58 22.89 -2.06
C LEU A 282 -1.50 22.41 -3.05
N PRO A 283 -0.18 22.69 -2.85
CA PRO A 283 0.88 22.06 -3.64
C PRO A 283 0.90 20.53 -3.51
N GLY A 284 0.62 20.00 -2.31
CA GLY A 284 0.50 18.57 -2.06
C GLY A 284 -0.60 17.90 -2.88
N LEU A 285 -1.77 18.54 -3.00
CA LEU A 285 -2.88 18.04 -3.81
C LEU A 285 -2.52 17.96 -5.29
N ILE A 286 -1.72 18.90 -5.81
CA ILE A 286 -1.23 18.85 -7.20
C ILE A 286 -0.25 17.68 -7.38
N LYS A 287 0.70 17.51 -6.45
CA LYS A 287 1.63 16.37 -6.46
C LYS A 287 0.88 15.05 -6.39
N ASP A 288 -0.10 14.94 -5.49
CA ASP A 288 -0.97 13.78 -5.35
C ASP A 288 -1.75 13.50 -6.65
N GLY A 289 -2.27 14.55 -7.32
CA GLY A 289 -2.94 14.43 -8.60
C GLY A 289 -2.04 13.86 -9.71
N MET A 290 -0.80 14.37 -9.82
CA MET A 290 0.18 13.83 -10.78
C MET A 290 0.55 12.38 -10.46
N SER A 291 0.76 12.04 -9.19
CA SER A 291 1.02 10.68 -8.75
C SER A 291 -0.16 9.74 -9.06
N ALA A 292 -1.41 10.20 -8.91
CA ALA A 292 -2.61 9.43 -9.24
C ALA A 292 -2.72 9.15 -10.74
N LEU A 293 -2.44 10.15 -11.59
CA LEU A 293 -2.40 9.98 -13.05
C LEU A 293 -1.30 9.00 -13.48
N SER A 294 -0.11 9.14 -12.91
CA SER A 294 1.01 8.21 -13.15
C SER A 294 0.64 6.78 -12.74
N ARG A 295 0.04 6.57 -11.55
CA ARG A 295 -0.46 5.26 -11.10
C ARG A 295 -1.47 4.69 -12.07
N TYR A 296 -2.44 5.48 -12.50
CA TYR A 296 -3.47 5.03 -13.44
C TYR A 296 -2.84 4.55 -14.76
N TYR A 297 -1.89 5.31 -15.31
CA TYR A 297 -1.19 4.93 -16.54
C TYR A 297 -0.36 3.65 -16.35
N LEU A 298 0.46 3.59 -15.30
CA LEU A 298 1.35 2.44 -15.05
C LEU A 298 0.56 1.15 -14.80
N ASN A 299 -0.47 1.20 -13.94
CA ASN A 299 -1.31 0.04 -13.61
C ASN A 299 -1.96 -0.56 -14.87
N ASN A 300 -2.44 0.29 -15.78
CA ASN A 300 -3.15 -0.16 -16.96
C ASN A 300 -2.20 -0.60 -18.09
N PHE A 301 -1.02 0.01 -18.25
CA PHE A 301 -0.23 -0.12 -19.49
C PHE A 301 1.18 -0.67 -19.32
N HIS A 302 1.78 -0.60 -18.14
CA HIS A 302 3.16 -1.07 -17.91
C HIS A 302 3.25 -2.20 -16.88
N ASP A 303 2.34 -2.27 -15.94
CA ASP A 303 2.46 -3.18 -14.79
C ASP A 303 2.37 -4.67 -15.17
N GLY A 304 1.75 -5.03 -16.30
CA GLY A 304 1.77 -6.40 -16.81
C GLY A 304 3.16 -6.87 -17.19
N VAL A 305 3.89 -6.06 -17.97
CA VAL A 305 5.29 -6.34 -18.35
C VAL A 305 6.20 -6.32 -17.12
N ARG A 306 5.95 -5.39 -16.19
CA ARG A 306 6.69 -5.33 -14.92
C ARG A 306 6.47 -6.58 -14.07
N GLN A 307 5.24 -7.10 -14.04
CA GLN A 307 4.91 -8.34 -13.35
C GLN A 307 5.66 -9.53 -13.97
N ASP A 308 5.68 -9.65 -15.30
CA ASP A 308 6.45 -10.70 -15.98
C ASP A 308 7.95 -10.61 -15.66
N ALA A 309 8.52 -9.40 -15.63
CA ALA A 309 9.92 -9.20 -15.22
C ALA A 309 10.16 -9.63 -13.76
N LEU A 310 9.23 -9.31 -12.85
CA LEU A 310 9.30 -9.75 -11.46
C LEU A 310 9.28 -11.28 -11.35
N ASP A 311 8.35 -11.95 -12.04
CA ASP A 311 8.22 -13.41 -11.99
C ASP A 311 9.46 -14.13 -12.58
N LEU A 312 10.12 -13.54 -13.58
CA LEU A 312 11.41 -14.05 -14.10
C LEU A 312 12.57 -13.87 -13.12
N ILE A 313 12.75 -12.66 -12.59
CA ILE A 313 13.90 -12.32 -11.72
C ILE A 313 13.81 -13.03 -10.37
N SER A 314 12.60 -13.21 -9.84
CA SER A 314 12.36 -13.89 -8.58
C SER A 314 12.31 -15.41 -8.69
N GLY A 315 12.33 -15.97 -9.91
CA GLY A 315 12.33 -17.40 -10.15
C GLY A 315 10.96 -18.07 -10.07
N TYR A 316 9.85 -17.31 -10.00
CA TYR A 316 8.50 -17.88 -10.11
C TYR A 316 8.24 -18.50 -11.48
N TYR A 317 8.86 -17.97 -12.53
CA TYR A 317 8.82 -18.56 -13.85
C TYR A 317 10.20 -19.11 -14.26
N THR A 318 10.29 -20.41 -14.50
CA THR A 318 11.51 -21.05 -15.00
C THR A 318 11.42 -21.21 -16.51
N VAL A 319 12.38 -20.60 -17.23
CA VAL A 319 12.46 -20.69 -18.69
C VAL A 319 12.87 -22.11 -19.10
N SER A 320 11.97 -22.84 -19.75
CA SER A 320 12.28 -24.13 -20.37
C SER A 320 12.72 -23.96 -21.82
N LYS A 321 13.80 -24.64 -22.22
CA LYS A 321 14.28 -24.70 -23.61
C LYS A 321 13.36 -25.52 -24.53
N SER A 322 12.56 -26.42 -23.97
CA SER A 322 11.68 -27.32 -24.73
C SER A 322 10.28 -26.73 -24.96
N SER A 323 9.91 -25.70 -24.20
CA SER A 323 8.59 -25.07 -24.28
C SER A 323 8.65 -23.85 -25.20
N SER A 324 7.58 -23.62 -25.96
CA SER A 324 7.40 -22.38 -26.70
C SER A 324 7.40 -21.18 -25.75
N SER A 325 7.96 -20.05 -26.19
CA SER A 325 7.93 -18.82 -25.42
C SER A 325 6.48 -18.39 -25.14
N PRO A 326 6.10 -18.08 -23.89
CA PRO A 326 4.79 -17.51 -23.56
C PRO A 326 4.63 -16.10 -24.14
N PHE A 327 5.72 -15.48 -24.60
CA PHE A 327 5.71 -14.20 -25.30
C PHE A 327 5.51 -14.34 -26.82
N GLN A 328 5.04 -15.48 -27.31
CA GLN A 328 4.70 -15.63 -28.72
C GLN A 328 3.77 -14.48 -29.18
N ILE A 329 4.18 -13.80 -30.25
CA ILE A 329 3.39 -12.75 -30.89
C ILE A 329 2.26 -13.44 -31.66
N ILE A 330 1.21 -13.84 -30.94
CA ILE A 330 -0.06 -14.22 -31.54
C ILE A 330 -0.78 -12.90 -31.78
N GLY A 331 -1.18 -12.64 -33.03
CA GLY A 331 -1.52 -11.31 -33.55
C GLY A 331 -2.48 -10.44 -32.72
N PHE A 332 -2.42 -9.13 -33.02
CA PHE A 332 -3.05 -8.00 -32.31
C PHE A 332 -2.48 -7.78 -30.90
N GLU A 333 -1.29 -7.20 -30.79
CA GLU A 333 -0.89 -6.56 -29.54
C GLU A 333 -1.78 -5.35 -29.29
N SER A 334 -2.32 -5.20 -28.08
CA SER A 334 -3.20 -4.08 -27.68
C SER A 334 -2.45 -2.74 -27.54
N ALA A 335 -1.11 -2.78 -27.45
CA ALA A 335 -0.22 -1.64 -27.24
C ALA A 335 -0.29 -0.49 -28.27
N PRO A 336 -0.55 -0.71 -29.58
CA PRO A 336 -0.69 0.37 -30.56
C PRO A 336 -2.10 0.99 -30.60
N TYR A 337 -3.12 0.39 -29.98
CA TYR A 337 -4.50 0.91 -30.06
C TYR A 337 -4.80 2.00 -29.05
N LEU A 338 -4.01 2.11 -27.97
CA LEU A 338 -4.25 3.12 -26.94
C LEU A 338 -3.94 4.55 -27.43
N PRO A 339 -2.77 4.87 -28.04
CA PRO A 339 -2.53 6.22 -28.55
C PRO A 339 -3.57 6.62 -29.60
N VAL A 340 -4.01 5.66 -30.42
CA VAL A 340 -5.04 5.85 -31.44
C VAL A 340 -6.41 6.10 -30.79
N ALA A 341 -6.83 5.28 -29.83
CA ALA A 341 -8.09 5.46 -29.11
C ALA A 341 -8.10 6.76 -28.29
N SER A 342 -7.01 7.10 -27.61
CA SER A 342 -6.85 8.35 -26.88
C SER A 342 -6.88 9.56 -27.82
N ALA A 343 -6.21 9.51 -28.97
CA ALA A 343 -6.26 10.56 -29.98
C ALA A 343 -7.67 10.75 -30.56
N ILE A 344 -8.40 9.66 -30.81
CA ILE A 344 -9.79 9.71 -31.29
C ILE A 344 -10.71 10.31 -30.22
N ILE A 345 -10.55 9.94 -28.95
CA ILE A 345 -11.35 10.49 -27.84
C ILE A 345 -11.04 11.97 -27.64
N VAL A 346 -9.77 12.36 -27.59
CA VAL A 346 -9.35 13.76 -27.41
C VAL A 346 -9.82 14.60 -28.61
N GLY A 347 -9.58 14.13 -29.84
CA GLY A 347 -10.06 14.78 -31.05
C GLY A 347 -11.59 14.91 -31.06
N GLY A 348 -12.31 13.85 -30.69
CA GLY A 348 -13.77 13.84 -30.58
C GLY A 348 -14.29 14.85 -29.56
N ILE A 349 -13.68 14.93 -28.37
CA ILE A 349 -14.01 15.94 -27.35
C ILE A 349 -13.72 17.34 -27.87
N THR A 350 -12.53 17.60 -28.42
CA THR A 350 -12.15 18.94 -28.93
C THR A 350 -13.09 19.40 -30.03
N VAL A 351 -13.41 18.53 -31.00
CA VAL A 351 -14.36 18.82 -32.07
C VAL A 351 -15.74 19.09 -31.49
N THR A 352 -16.21 18.25 -30.56
CA THR A 352 -17.52 18.43 -29.91
C THR A 352 -17.59 19.76 -29.15
N THR A 353 -16.58 20.11 -28.35
CA THR A 353 -16.53 21.38 -27.61
C THR A 353 -16.52 22.58 -28.56
N PHE A 354 -15.74 22.51 -29.64
CA PHE A 354 -15.69 23.55 -30.65
C PHE A 354 -17.04 23.72 -31.37
N THR A 355 -17.68 22.63 -31.80
CA THR A 355 -19.00 22.69 -32.44
C THR A 355 -20.08 23.15 -31.47
N LEU A 356 -20.00 22.75 -30.20
CA LEU A 356 -20.94 23.18 -29.15
C LEU A 356 -20.86 24.71 -28.93
N SER A 357 -19.66 25.28 -28.97
CA SER A 357 -19.45 26.73 -28.84
C SER A 357 -20.07 27.55 -29.98
N GLN A 358 -20.40 26.91 -31.10
CA GLN A 358 -20.97 27.53 -32.31
C GLN A 358 -22.46 27.22 -32.51
N VAL A 359 -23.10 26.52 -31.56
CA VAL A 359 -24.51 26.08 -31.65
C VAL A 359 -25.49 27.24 -31.87
N GLY A 360 -25.19 28.42 -31.32
CA GLY A 360 -26.03 29.62 -31.50
C GLY A 360 -26.01 30.23 -32.91
N ARG A 361 -25.18 29.73 -33.84
CA ARG A 361 -24.97 30.34 -35.17
C ARG A 361 -25.72 29.65 -36.31
N SER A 362 -26.03 28.35 -36.21
CA SER A 362 -26.76 27.59 -37.25
C SER A 362 -27.25 26.24 -36.73
N ALA A 363 -28.41 25.78 -37.21
CA ALA A 363 -28.94 24.44 -36.95
C ALA A 363 -27.99 23.31 -37.41
N GLN A 364 -27.15 23.57 -38.42
CA GLN A 364 -26.12 22.61 -38.87
C GLN A 364 -25.02 22.36 -37.83
N HIS A 365 -24.67 23.37 -37.02
CA HIS A 365 -23.68 23.20 -35.94
C HIS A 365 -24.26 22.42 -34.76
N LEU A 366 -25.57 22.57 -34.50
CA LEU A 366 -26.27 21.76 -33.50
C LEU A 366 -26.28 20.27 -33.89
N ILE A 367 -26.66 19.96 -35.14
CA ILE A 367 -26.68 18.57 -35.63
C ILE A 367 -25.28 17.96 -35.63
N SER A 368 -24.28 18.69 -36.12
CA SER A 368 -22.88 18.23 -36.10
C SER A 368 -22.39 17.95 -34.68
N SER A 369 -22.71 18.82 -33.72
CA SER A 369 -22.33 18.62 -32.32
C SER A 369 -22.95 17.37 -31.71
N ILE A 370 -24.23 17.09 -32.00
CA ILE A 370 -24.90 15.86 -31.54
C ILE A 370 -24.25 14.61 -32.14
N ILE A 371 -23.88 14.64 -33.44
CA ILE A 371 -23.22 13.52 -34.11
C ILE A 371 -21.83 13.27 -33.52
N PHE A 372 -21.00 14.31 -33.36
CA PHE A 372 -19.66 14.16 -32.79
C PHE A 372 -19.70 13.74 -31.32
N ALA A 373 -20.64 14.27 -30.53
CA ALA A 373 -20.87 13.82 -29.16
C ALA A 373 -21.27 12.33 -29.13
N GLY A 374 -22.19 11.90 -30.00
CA GLY A 374 -22.64 10.52 -30.10
C GLY A 374 -21.52 9.56 -30.55
N LEU A 375 -20.72 9.96 -31.53
CA LEU A 375 -19.58 9.17 -32.00
C LEU A 375 -18.48 9.07 -30.94
N THR A 376 -18.17 10.17 -30.27
CA THR A 376 -17.22 10.19 -29.14
C THR A 376 -17.71 9.29 -28.01
N ALA A 377 -18.99 9.38 -27.64
CA ALA A 377 -19.59 8.53 -26.62
C ALA A 377 -19.58 7.04 -27.02
N GLY A 378 -19.84 6.73 -28.30
CA GLY A 378 -19.77 5.37 -28.84
C GLY A 378 -18.36 4.80 -28.79
N VAL A 379 -17.34 5.58 -29.16
CA VAL A 379 -15.93 5.18 -29.04
C VAL A 379 -15.54 4.96 -27.58
N VAL A 380 -15.93 5.87 -26.68
CA VAL A 380 -15.68 5.71 -25.23
C VAL A 380 -16.34 4.43 -24.69
N ALA A 381 -17.58 4.15 -25.09
CA ALA A 381 -18.29 2.94 -24.69
C ALA A 381 -17.59 1.68 -25.21
N LEU A 382 -17.12 1.68 -26.46
CA LEU A 382 -16.38 0.57 -27.06
C LEU A 382 -15.03 0.34 -26.36
N VAL A 383 -14.28 1.41 -26.07
CA VAL A 383 -13.00 1.34 -25.34
C VAL A 383 -13.22 0.80 -23.94
N LYS A 384 -14.25 1.28 -23.23
CA LYS A 384 -14.59 0.80 -21.88
C LYS A 384 -15.02 -0.67 -21.90
N ALA A 385 -15.83 -1.09 -22.88
CA ALA A 385 -16.27 -2.48 -23.01
C ALA A 385 -15.10 -3.45 -23.27
N ASN A 386 -14.07 -2.99 -23.99
CA ASN A 386 -12.87 -3.78 -24.30
C ASN A 386 -11.69 -3.46 -23.38
N GLY A 387 -11.90 -2.73 -22.29
CA GLY A 387 -10.81 -2.20 -21.46
C GLY A 387 -9.87 -3.27 -20.94
N LYS A 388 -10.41 -4.42 -20.54
CA LYS A 388 -9.66 -5.61 -20.12
C LYS A 388 -8.64 -6.10 -21.16
N GLN A 389 -8.92 -5.98 -22.46
CA GLN A 389 -8.03 -6.39 -23.54
C GLN A 389 -6.99 -5.32 -23.88
N LEU A 390 -7.32 -4.05 -23.64
CA LEU A 390 -6.45 -2.90 -23.87
C LEU A 390 -5.40 -2.71 -22.76
N CYS A 391 -5.67 -3.23 -21.56
CA CYS A 391 -4.70 -3.23 -20.47
C CYS A 391 -3.55 -4.22 -20.74
N SER A 392 -2.34 -3.84 -20.31
CA SER A 392 -1.14 -4.67 -20.32
C SER A 392 -1.26 -5.80 -19.30
N ARG A 393 -1.49 -7.02 -19.80
CA ARG A 393 -1.64 -8.25 -19.02
C ARG A 393 -0.31 -8.98 -18.89
N PRO A 394 0.05 -9.49 -17.70
CA PRO A 394 1.18 -10.40 -17.56
C PRO A 394 0.92 -11.69 -18.35
N ARG A 395 1.97 -12.24 -18.94
CA ARG A 395 1.94 -13.50 -19.70
C ARG A 395 2.52 -14.68 -18.93
N LEU A 396 3.24 -14.43 -17.83
CA LEU A 396 3.90 -15.45 -17.02
C LEU A 396 3.16 -15.80 -15.73
N CYS A 397 2.27 -14.92 -15.27
CA CYS A 397 1.57 -15.07 -14.00
C CYS A 397 0.22 -15.79 -14.19
N GLY A 398 0.01 -16.89 -13.46
CA GLY A 398 -1.34 -17.39 -13.16
C GLY A 398 -2.02 -16.50 -12.12
N LEU A 399 -3.34 -16.33 -12.18
CA LEU A 399 -4.08 -15.41 -11.29
C LEU A 399 -4.26 -15.92 -9.84
N ILE A 400 -3.70 -17.09 -9.48
CA ILE A 400 -3.76 -17.67 -8.13
C ILE A 400 -2.36 -18.04 -7.65
#